data_AF-A0A959G1Q0-F1
#
_entry.id   AF-A0A959G1Q0-F1
#
_cell.length_a   1.000
_cell.length_b   1.000
_cell.length_c   1.000
_cell.angle_alpha   90.00
_cell.angle_beta   90.00
_cell.angle_gamma   90.00
#
_symmetry.space_group_name_H-M   'P 1'
#
loop_
_entity.id
_entity.type
_entity.pdbx_description
1 polymer ?
#
loop_
_entity_poly.entity_id
_entity_poly.type
_entity_poly.pdbx_seq_one_letter_code
_entity_poly.pdbx_strand_id
1 'polypeptide(L)'
;MPLPDCEWCGAMDAPTQLSSTLQIAGLQEPGERLLITGTVFQADGVTPAPNILLYAYHTNQAGIYAKKGNETGNGRRHGHLRGWLKTD
;
A
#
# COMPACT_ATOMS: atom_id res chain seq x y z
N MET A 1 7.97 21.51 -4.16
CA MET A 1 8.57 20.81 -3.01
C MET A 1 9.25 19.55 -3.51
N PRO A 2 10.52 19.29 -3.15
CA PRO A 2 11.23 18.08 -3.60
C PRO A 2 10.47 16.82 -3.20
N LEU A 3 10.67 15.73 -3.95
CA LEU A 3 10.16 14.41 -3.56
C LEU A 3 10.75 14.02 -2.20
N PRO A 4 10.04 13.22 -1.38
CA PRO A 4 10.64 12.69 -0.15
C PRO A 4 11.88 11.88 -0.49
N ASP A 5 12.97 12.05 0.25
CA ASP A 5 14.24 11.39 -0.08
C ASP A 5 14.18 9.86 0.09
N CYS A 6 13.42 9.39 1.08
CA CYS A 6 13.29 7.97 1.41
C CYS A 6 12.16 7.28 0.62
N GLU A 7 12.54 6.40 -0.29
CA GLU A 7 11.64 5.53 -1.08
C GLU A 7 10.72 4.68 -0.19
N TRP A 8 11.25 4.03 0.85
CA TRP A 8 10.48 3.04 1.62
C TRP A 8 9.62 3.64 2.73
N CYS A 9 9.71 4.96 2.93
CA CYS A 9 9.12 5.63 4.09
C CYS A 9 7.61 5.82 3.99
N GLY A 10 6.95 5.32 2.93
CA GLY A 10 5.49 5.35 2.83
C GLY A 10 4.78 4.56 3.92
N ALA A 11 5.45 3.60 4.56
CA ALA A 11 4.92 2.90 5.72
C ALA A 11 4.67 3.84 6.92
N MET A 12 5.44 4.92 7.07
CA MET A 12 5.28 5.89 8.17
C MET A 12 4.06 6.80 8.00
N ASP A 13 3.50 6.88 6.79
CA ASP A 13 2.30 7.68 6.51
C ASP A 13 0.99 6.92 6.88
N ALA A 14 1.08 5.76 7.54
CA ALA A 14 -0.07 4.90 7.82
C ALA A 14 -1.11 5.56 8.77
N PRO A 15 -2.42 5.36 8.54
CA PRO A 15 -3.45 5.78 9.48
C PRO A 15 -3.42 4.95 10.76
N THR A 16 -4.04 5.46 11.83
CA THR A 16 -4.05 4.81 13.15
C THR A 16 -4.96 3.58 13.21
N GLN A 17 -6.02 3.55 12.41
CA GLN A 17 -6.99 2.45 12.34
C GLN A 17 -6.75 1.65 11.07
N LEU A 18 -6.42 0.36 11.22
CA LEU A 18 -6.09 -0.55 10.14
C LEU A 18 -6.85 -1.86 10.27
N SER A 19 -7.10 -2.49 9.13
CA SER A 19 -7.69 -3.83 9.01
C SER A 19 -6.71 -4.75 8.30
N SER A 20 -6.91 -6.06 8.41
CA SER A 20 -6.22 -7.08 7.59
C SER A 20 -6.71 -7.09 6.14
N THR A 21 -7.84 -6.44 5.85
CA THR A 21 -8.36 -6.25 4.49
C THR A 21 -8.12 -4.82 4.02
N LEU A 22 -7.58 -4.67 2.80
CA LEU A 22 -7.31 -3.39 2.17
C LEU A 22 -7.82 -3.38 0.73
N GLN A 23 -8.54 -2.32 0.37
CA GLN A 23 -8.86 -1.98 -1.01
C GLN A 23 -7.99 -0.78 -1.44
N ILE A 24 -7.05 -1.02 -2.35
CA ILE A 24 -6.20 0.06 -2.91
C ILE A 24 -6.92 0.78 -4.05
N ALA A 25 -7.38 0.03 -5.05
CA ALA A 25 -8.06 0.57 -6.21
C ALA A 25 -9.56 0.76 -5.91
N GLY A 26 -10.02 2.02 -5.92
CA GLY A 26 -11.44 2.33 -5.76
C GLY A 26 -12.31 1.73 -6.87
N LEU A 27 -13.64 1.70 -6.67
CA LEU A 27 -14.59 1.05 -7.58
C LEU A 27 -14.59 1.62 -9.01
N GLN A 28 -14.16 2.87 -9.18
CA GLN A 28 -14.07 3.55 -10.48
C GLN A 28 -12.66 3.49 -11.10
N GLU A 29 -11.67 2.89 -10.41
CA GLU A 29 -10.33 2.74 -10.97
C GLU A 29 -10.39 1.74 -12.15
N PRO A 30 -9.88 2.12 -13.34
CA PRO A 30 -9.92 1.25 -14.51
C PRO A 30 -8.90 0.11 -14.42
N GLY A 31 -9.22 -1.00 -15.09
CA GLY A 31 -8.37 -2.19 -15.19
C GLY A 31 -9.07 -3.43 -14.67
N GLU A 32 -8.40 -4.57 -14.85
CA GLU A 32 -8.85 -5.84 -14.28
C GLU A 32 -8.69 -5.86 -12.76
N ARG A 33 -9.68 -6.38 -12.05
CA ARG A 33 -9.67 -6.42 -10.58
C ARG A 33 -8.79 -7.56 -10.09
N LEU A 34 -7.84 -7.21 -9.24
CA LEU A 34 -6.93 -8.16 -8.61
C LEU A 34 -7.32 -8.40 -7.14
N LEU A 35 -7.42 -9.67 -6.75
CA LEU A 35 -7.51 -10.10 -5.37
C LEU A 35 -6.20 -10.77 -4.98
N ILE A 36 -5.52 -10.22 -3.97
CA ILE A 36 -4.30 -10.81 -3.39
C ILE A 36 -4.63 -11.25 -1.96
N THR A 37 -4.36 -12.50 -1.66
CA THR A 37 -4.46 -13.07 -0.31
C THR A 37 -3.15 -13.76 0.06
N GLY A 38 -2.85 -13.82 1.35
CA GLY A 38 -1.64 -14.46 1.85
C GLY A 38 -1.52 -14.35 3.36
N THR A 39 -0.47 -14.95 3.90
CA THR A 39 -0.16 -14.96 5.33
C THR A 39 1.29 -14.52 5.51
N VAL A 40 1.52 -13.57 6.41
CA VAL A 40 2.87 -13.21 6.83
C VAL A 40 3.29 -14.19 7.90
N PHE A 41 4.47 -14.80 7.75
CA PHE A 41 5.02 -15.74 8.74
C PHE A 41 6.15 -15.08 9.53
N GLN A 42 6.38 -15.60 10.74
CA GLN A 42 7.58 -15.34 11.52
C GLN A 42 8.82 -15.91 10.80
N ALA A 43 10.00 -15.67 11.35
CA ALA A 43 11.26 -16.13 10.75
C ALA A 43 11.36 -17.67 10.60
N ASP A 44 10.51 -18.43 11.31
CA ASP A 44 10.40 -19.88 11.20
C ASP A 44 9.70 -20.36 9.91
N GLY A 45 9.03 -19.45 9.18
CA GLY A 45 8.29 -19.75 7.97
C GLY A 45 6.99 -20.54 8.18
N VAL A 46 6.56 -20.73 9.43
CA VAL A 46 5.40 -21.59 9.78
C VAL A 46 4.40 -20.86 10.67
N THR A 47 4.86 -20.04 11.62
CA THR A 47 3.98 -19.35 12.57
C THR A 47 3.45 -18.05 11.95
N PRO A 48 2.13 -17.84 11.83
CA PRO A 48 1.59 -16.54 11.37
C PRO A 48 2.07 -15.39 12.26
N ALA A 49 2.45 -14.27 11.63
CA ALA A 49 2.92 -13.08 12.31
C ALA A 49 1.78 -12.05 12.42
N PRO A 50 1.16 -11.90 13.60
CA PRO A 50 0.09 -10.94 13.82
C PRO A 50 0.64 -9.53 13.97
N ASN A 51 -0.22 -8.53 13.78
CA ASN A 51 0.08 -7.11 14.01
C ASN A 51 1.20 -6.51 13.14
N ILE A 52 1.50 -7.11 11.99
CA ILE A 52 2.49 -6.59 11.04
C ILE A 52 1.84 -5.55 10.13
N LEU A 53 2.46 -4.36 10.05
CA LEU A 53 2.08 -3.33 9.10
C LEU A 53 2.63 -3.69 7.71
N LEU A 54 1.74 -3.85 6.74
CA LEU A 54 2.10 -4.00 5.33
C LEU A 54 1.71 -2.74 4.57
N TYR A 55 2.69 -2.10 3.93
CA TYR A 55 2.49 -0.99 3.01
C TYR A 55 2.64 -1.49 1.57
N ALA A 56 1.61 -1.31 0.76
CA ALA A 56 1.59 -1.74 -0.64
C ALA A 56 1.25 -0.55 -1.55
N TYR A 57 1.85 -0.54 -2.74
CA TYR A 57 1.58 0.44 -3.78
C TYR A 57 1.89 -0.17 -5.16
N HIS A 58 1.19 0.27 -6.19
CA HIS A 58 1.36 -0.26 -7.56
C HIS A 58 1.02 0.78 -8.63
N THR A 59 1.38 0.49 -9.88
CA THR A 59 1.03 1.30 -11.04
C THR A 59 -0.42 1.08 -11.47
N ASN A 60 -1.02 2.06 -12.15
CA ASN A 60 -2.31 1.86 -12.83
C ASN A 60 -2.16 0.90 -14.04
N GLN A 61 -3.27 0.64 -14.75
CA GLN A 61 -3.29 -0.24 -15.93
C GLN A 61 -2.34 0.18 -17.07
N ALA A 62 -1.86 1.43 -17.08
CA ALA A 62 -0.92 1.95 -18.08
C ALA A 62 0.55 1.83 -17.64
N GLY A 63 0.83 1.20 -16.49
CA GLY A 63 2.19 1.07 -15.95
C GLY A 63 2.71 2.36 -15.30
N ILE A 64 1.83 3.28 -14.89
CA ILE A 64 2.21 4.58 -14.31
C ILE A 64 1.78 4.66 -12.84
N TYR A 65 2.68 5.15 -11.97
CA TYR A 65 2.32 5.59 -10.61
C TYR A 65 1.55 6.92 -10.68
N ALA A 66 0.29 6.85 -11.09
CA ALA A 66 -0.56 8.00 -11.34
C ALA A 66 -0.85 8.79 -10.05
N LYS A 67 -0.89 10.12 -10.18
CA LYS A 67 -1.18 11.06 -9.09
C LYS A 67 -2.49 11.79 -9.34
N LYS A 68 -3.20 12.13 -8.28
CA LYS A 68 -4.39 12.97 -8.21
C LYS A 68 -4.05 14.44 -7.96
N GLY A 69 -2.81 14.75 -7.58
CA GLY A 69 -2.30 16.11 -7.42
C GLY A 69 -2.43 16.66 -6.00
N ASN A 70 -3.09 15.93 -5.10
CA ASN A 70 -3.24 16.29 -3.69
C ASN A 70 -2.42 15.38 -2.75
N GLU A 71 -1.48 14.60 -3.28
CA GLU A 71 -0.67 13.70 -2.48
C GLU A 71 0.28 14.44 -1.54
N THR A 72 0.36 13.92 -0.31
CA THR A 72 1.37 14.28 0.69
C THR A 72 2.34 13.14 0.91
N GLY A 73 3.46 13.42 1.60
CA GLY A 73 4.46 12.39 1.95
C GLY A 73 4.93 11.60 0.73
N ASN A 74 4.99 10.28 0.88
CA ASN A 74 5.42 9.35 -0.16
C ASN A 74 4.39 9.11 -1.27
N GLY A 75 3.16 9.59 -1.13
CA GLY A 75 2.18 9.55 -2.23
C GLY A 75 2.66 10.33 -3.45
N ARG A 76 3.49 11.37 -3.24
CA ARG A 76 4.08 12.15 -4.34
C ARG A 76 5.03 11.32 -5.22
N ARG A 77 5.54 10.22 -4.68
CA ARG A 77 6.45 9.26 -5.33
C ARG A 77 5.71 8.03 -5.83
N HIS A 78 4.89 7.41 -4.97
CA HIS A 78 4.23 6.14 -5.23
C HIS A 78 2.84 6.26 -5.87
N GLY A 79 2.36 7.49 -6.08
CA GLY A 79 1.04 7.74 -6.64
C GLY A 79 -0.09 7.46 -5.66
N HIS A 80 -1.31 7.42 -6.20
CA HIS A 80 -2.53 7.30 -5.41
C HIS A 80 -2.96 5.84 -5.14
N LEU A 81 -2.46 4.88 -5.92
CA LEU A 81 -2.74 3.45 -5.75
C LEU A 81 -1.79 2.86 -4.70
N ARG A 82 -2.04 3.23 -3.45
CA ARG A 82 -1.29 2.80 -2.27
C ARG A 82 -2.22 2.57 -1.08
N GLY A 83 -1.79 1.76 -0.13
CA GLY A 83 -2.52 1.58 1.11
C GLY A 83 -1.75 0.76 2.14
N TRP A 84 -2.36 0.65 3.32
CA TRP A 84 -1.80 -0.05 4.47
C TRP A 84 -2.82 -1.05 4.99
N LEU A 85 -2.33 -2.22 5.37
CA LEU A 85 -3.08 -3.19 6.15
C LEU A 85 -2.26 -3.60 7.36
N LYS A 86 -2.94 -4.17 8.35
CA LYS A 86 -2.31 -4.76 9.52
C LYS A 86 -2.77 -6.21 9.62
N THR A 87 -1.83 -7.15 9.70
CA THR A 87 -2.16 -8.58 9.84
C THR A 87 -2.92 -8.84 11.15
N ASP A 88 -3.80 -9.83 11.09
CA ASP A 88 -4.64 -10.32 12.19
C ASP A 88 -3.83 -11.04 13.26
#